data_AF-A0A0Q8QRS8-F1
#
_entry.id   AF-A0A0Q8QRS8-F1
#
_cell.length_a   1.000
_cell.length_b   1.000
_cell.length_c   1.000
_cell.angle_alpha   90.00
_cell.angle_beta   90.00
_cell.angle_gamma   90.00
#
_symmetry.space_group_name_H-M   'P 1'
#
loop_
_entity.id
_entity.type
_entity.pdbx_description
1 polymer ?
#
loop_
_entity_poly.entity_id
_entity_poly.type
_entity_poly.pdbx_seq_one_letter_code
_entity_poly.pdbx_strand_id
1 'polypeptide(L)'
;MAAPVRLRGDFSSAQVRAFARRAKDGDQVRRLLAIATILDGGSRNDAAKVGGVTLQIVRDWVLRFNAHGPDGLETRKAPGPDTILDDCHRRALAETIEAGPIPAVHGVVRWRIIDLVQWLWEEFEISISKQAPGHELRTLGYRKLSARPRHQGQRPEDIAAFKKPSPPVWRKSEGACPKARR
;
A
#
# COMPACT_ATOMS: atom_id res chain seq x y z
N MET A 1 -29.17 -29.10 12.73
CA MET A 1 -29.25 -27.69 12.25
C MET A 1 -28.93 -26.76 13.40
N ALA A 2 -27.92 -25.90 13.27
CA ALA A 2 -27.54 -24.94 14.31
C ALA A 2 -28.62 -23.85 14.45
N ALA A 3 -28.93 -23.45 15.67
CA ALA A 3 -29.92 -22.41 15.97
C ALA A 3 -29.65 -21.11 15.17
N PRO A 4 -30.71 -20.38 14.79
CA PRO A 4 -30.56 -19.09 14.12
C PRO A 4 -29.88 -18.09 15.07
N VAL A 5 -28.78 -17.49 14.62
CA VAL A 5 -28.04 -16.46 15.38
C VAL A 5 -28.96 -15.27 15.59
N ARG A 6 -29.27 -14.93 16.85
CA ARG A 6 -30.09 -13.77 17.18
C ARG A 6 -29.36 -12.49 16.82
N LEU A 7 -30.06 -11.54 16.21
CA LEU A 7 -29.55 -10.21 15.92
C LEU A 7 -29.59 -9.37 17.21
N ARG A 8 -28.56 -8.57 17.46
CA ARG A 8 -28.53 -7.61 18.58
C ARG A 8 -29.71 -6.62 18.48
N GLY A 9 -30.33 -6.31 19.61
CA GLY A 9 -31.59 -5.54 19.70
C GLY A 9 -31.42 -4.07 20.07
N ASP A 10 -30.19 -3.57 20.15
CA ASP A 10 -29.84 -2.19 20.49
C ASP A 10 -29.95 -1.22 19.30
N PHE A 11 -30.14 -1.74 18.09
CA PHE A 11 -30.39 -0.95 16.88
C PHE A 11 -31.83 -1.13 16.38
N SER A 12 -32.48 -0.02 16.03
CA SER A 12 -33.73 -0.03 15.29
C SER A 12 -33.49 -0.15 13.79
N SER A 13 -34.46 -0.70 13.05
CA SER A 13 -34.43 -0.75 11.59
C SER A 13 -34.27 0.65 10.96
N ALA A 14 -34.90 1.66 11.55
CA ALA A 14 -34.78 3.06 11.15
C ALA A 14 -33.35 3.59 11.28
N GLN A 15 -32.65 3.26 12.38
CA GLN A 15 -31.24 3.62 12.57
C GLN A 15 -30.37 2.95 11.51
N VAL A 16 -30.54 1.65 11.27
CA VAL A 16 -29.77 0.90 10.26
C VAL A 16 -30.01 1.45 8.85
N ARG A 17 -31.26 1.80 8.50
CA ARG A 17 -31.57 2.49 7.23
C ARG A 17 -30.95 3.88 7.13
N ALA A 18 -30.79 4.60 8.25
CA ALA A 18 -30.07 5.88 8.28
C ALA A 18 -28.56 5.71 8.08
N PHE A 19 -27.96 4.59 8.53
CA PHE A 19 -26.59 4.24 8.17
C PHE A 19 -26.47 3.89 6.69
N ALA A 20 -27.41 3.09 6.15
CA ALA A 20 -27.43 2.74 4.74
C ALA A 20 -27.51 3.97 3.83
N ARG A 21 -28.32 4.98 4.16
CA ARG A 21 -28.40 6.25 3.40
C ARG A 21 -27.10 7.06 3.39
N ARG A 22 -26.24 6.88 4.40
CA ARG A 22 -24.96 7.61 4.53
C ARG A 22 -23.78 6.81 3.95
N ALA A 23 -23.94 5.51 3.77
CA ALA A 23 -22.93 4.63 3.22
C ALA A 23 -22.64 4.99 1.75
N LYS A 24 -21.35 4.99 1.39
CA LYS A 24 -20.89 5.23 0.01
C LYS A 24 -20.72 3.94 -0.78
N ASP A 25 -20.52 2.82 -0.09
CA ASP A 25 -20.35 1.50 -0.70
C ASP A 25 -21.73 0.84 -0.93
N GLY A 26 -22.07 0.58 -2.19
CA GLY A 26 -23.33 -0.06 -2.57
C GLY A 26 -23.48 -1.47 -1.99
N ASP A 27 -22.38 -2.17 -1.74
CA ASP A 27 -22.42 -3.49 -1.10
C ASP A 27 -22.79 -3.36 0.37
N GLN A 28 -22.20 -2.39 1.08
CA GLN A 28 -22.56 -2.07 2.46
C GLN A 28 -24.04 -1.67 2.58
N VAL A 29 -24.56 -0.87 1.63
CA VAL A 29 -25.98 -0.49 1.58
C VAL A 29 -26.88 -1.73 1.52
N ARG A 30 -26.61 -2.66 0.59
CA ARG A 30 -27.41 -3.89 0.46
C ARG A 30 -27.39 -4.74 1.73
N ARG A 31 -26.22 -4.87 2.35
CA ARG A 31 -26.05 -5.60 3.62
C ARG A 31 -26.86 -4.96 4.75
N LEU A 32 -26.79 -3.64 4.91
CA LEU A 32 -27.52 -2.89 5.93
C LEU A 32 -29.04 -2.98 5.71
N LEU A 33 -29.52 -2.90 4.46
CA LEU A 33 -30.94 -3.05 4.15
C LEU A 33 -31.45 -4.46 4.47
N ALA A 34 -30.68 -5.50 4.17
CA ALA A 34 -31.02 -6.87 4.55
C ALA A 34 -31.13 -7.03 6.08
N ILE A 35 -30.22 -6.43 6.85
CA ILE A 35 -30.31 -6.42 8.32
C ILE A 35 -31.53 -5.63 8.82
N ALA A 36 -31.83 -4.48 8.21
CA ALA A 36 -33.00 -3.70 8.55
C ALA A 36 -34.31 -4.49 8.34
N THR A 37 -34.40 -5.31 7.28
CA THR A 37 -35.53 -6.22 7.05
C THR A 37 -35.72 -7.23 8.19
N ILE A 38 -34.63 -7.74 8.78
CA ILE A 38 -34.71 -8.66 9.93
C ILE A 38 -35.16 -7.90 11.19
N LEU A 39 -34.69 -6.67 11.39
CA LEU A 39 -35.11 -5.82 12.51
C LEU A 39 -36.59 -5.40 12.41
N ASP A 40 -37.12 -5.24 11.21
CA ASP A 40 -38.55 -5.03 10.93
C ASP A 40 -39.41 -6.29 11.18
N GLY A 41 -38.80 -7.40 11.65
CA GLY A 41 -39.49 -8.68 11.89
C GLY A 41 -39.60 -9.57 10.66
N GLY A 42 -39.00 -9.19 9.54
CA GLY A 42 -38.97 -9.98 8.31
C GLY A 42 -38.17 -11.28 8.45
N SER A 43 -38.46 -12.25 7.59
CA SER A 43 -37.75 -13.52 7.61
C SER A 43 -36.31 -13.37 7.10
N ARG A 44 -35.41 -14.28 7.50
CA ARG A 44 -34.04 -14.34 6.93
C ARG A 44 -34.05 -14.62 5.43
N ASN A 45 -35.12 -15.22 4.90
CA ASN A 45 -35.31 -15.43 3.47
C ASN A 45 -35.64 -14.12 2.75
N ASP A 46 -36.44 -13.25 3.36
CA ASP A 46 -36.72 -11.93 2.81
C ASP A 46 -35.47 -11.05 2.82
N ALA A 47 -34.69 -11.11 3.90
CA ALA A 47 -33.38 -10.46 3.96
C ALA A 47 -32.41 -10.98 2.88
N ALA A 48 -32.41 -12.28 2.61
CA ALA A 48 -31.62 -12.90 1.55
C ALA A 48 -32.03 -12.39 0.15
N LYS A 49 -33.34 -12.25 -0.10
CA LYS A 49 -33.86 -11.65 -1.35
C LYS A 49 -33.46 -10.19 -1.50
N VAL A 50 -33.58 -9.39 -0.44
CA VAL A 50 -33.15 -7.98 -0.43
C VAL A 50 -31.65 -7.84 -0.68
N GLY A 51 -30.85 -8.72 -0.07
CA GLY A 51 -29.40 -8.75 -0.26
C GLY A 51 -28.93 -9.37 -1.57
N GLY A 52 -29.78 -10.13 -2.28
CA GLY A 52 -29.41 -10.92 -3.46
C GLY A 52 -28.44 -12.07 -3.15
N VAL A 53 -28.52 -12.66 -1.95
CA VAL A 53 -27.53 -13.62 -1.43
C VAL A 53 -28.19 -14.85 -0.82
N THR A 54 -27.40 -15.84 -0.41
CA THR A 54 -27.88 -17.04 0.28
C THR A 54 -28.12 -16.79 1.77
N LEU A 55 -28.91 -17.65 2.42
CA LEU A 55 -29.14 -17.62 3.88
C LEU A 55 -27.85 -17.69 4.70
N GLN A 56 -26.83 -18.40 4.19
CA GLN A 56 -25.54 -18.52 4.85
C GLN A 56 -24.78 -17.19 4.89
N ILE A 57 -24.86 -16.41 3.80
CA ILE A 57 -24.25 -15.08 3.75
C ILE A 57 -24.99 -14.11 4.67
N VAL A 58 -26.33 -14.18 4.72
CA VAL A 58 -27.11 -13.39 5.70
C VAL A 58 -26.71 -13.74 7.14
N ARG A 59 -26.47 -15.03 7.44
CA ARG A 59 -25.96 -15.45 8.75
C ARG A 59 -24.60 -14.83 9.07
N ASP A 60 -23.67 -14.79 8.11
CA ASP A 60 -22.36 -14.14 8.28
C ASP A 60 -22.51 -12.63 8.53
N TRP A 61 -23.39 -11.95 7.79
CA TRP A 61 -23.68 -10.53 8.02
C TRP A 61 -24.24 -10.28 9.42
N VAL A 62 -25.16 -11.12 9.90
CA VAL A 62 -25.69 -11.03 11.28
C VAL A 62 -24.56 -11.19 12.30
N LEU A 63 -23.64 -12.13 12.11
CA LEU A 63 -22.49 -12.31 13.02
C LEU A 63 -21.57 -11.09 13.05
N ARG A 64 -21.22 -10.54 11.88
CA ARG A 64 -20.40 -9.33 11.77
C ARG A 64 -21.08 -8.10 12.35
N PHE A 65 -22.38 -7.94 12.09
CA PHE A 65 -23.19 -6.87 12.66
C PHE A 65 -23.30 -6.99 14.18
N ASN A 66 -23.42 -8.22 14.71
CA ASN A 66 -23.43 -8.44 16.15
C ASN A 66 -22.10 -8.02 16.79
N ALA A 67 -20.97 -8.38 16.19
CA ALA A 67 -19.64 -8.09 16.71
C ALA A 67 -19.27 -6.59 16.61
N HIS A 68 -19.61 -5.93 15.51
CA HIS A 68 -19.06 -4.60 15.18
C HIS A 68 -20.11 -3.55 14.79
N GLY A 69 -21.41 -3.88 14.85
CA GLY A 69 -22.49 -2.97 14.47
C GLY A 69 -22.53 -2.68 12.96
N PRO A 70 -23.09 -1.52 12.55
CA PRO A 70 -23.19 -1.12 11.15
C PRO A 70 -21.85 -1.08 10.40
N ASP A 71 -20.78 -0.68 11.08
CA ASP A 71 -19.42 -0.58 10.52
C ASP A 71 -18.83 -1.96 10.22
N GLY A 72 -19.34 -3.01 10.89
CA GLY A 72 -18.99 -4.40 10.63
C GLY A 72 -19.37 -4.90 9.23
N LEU A 73 -20.26 -4.19 8.54
CA LEU A 73 -20.75 -4.55 7.20
C LEU A 73 -20.05 -3.79 6.07
N GLU A 74 -19.09 -2.93 6.41
CA GLU A 74 -18.20 -2.31 5.44
C GLU A 74 -17.40 -3.35 4.67
N THR A 75 -17.18 -3.10 3.38
CA THR A 75 -16.26 -3.91 2.59
C THR A 75 -14.83 -3.65 3.08
N ARG A 76 -14.33 -4.56 3.92
CA ARG A 76 -12.94 -4.53 4.37
C ARG A 76 -12.05 -4.96 3.21
N LYS A 77 -11.05 -4.13 2.88
CA LYS A 77 -9.95 -4.57 2.03
C LYS A 77 -9.18 -5.64 2.81
N ALA A 78 -9.09 -6.85 2.25
CA ALA A 78 -8.25 -7.88 2.85
C ALA A 78 -6.82 -7.32 3.03
N PRO A 79 -6.15 -7.60 4.15
CA PRO A 79 -4.71 -7.36 4.21
C PRO A 79 -4.10 -8.05 3.00
N GLY A 80 -3.19 -7.33 2.31
CA GLY A 80 -2.48 -7.91 1.17
C GLY A 80 -1.71 -9.18 1.59
N PRO A 81 -1.12 -9.91 0.63
CA PRO A 81 -0.23 -11.00 0.98
C PRO A 81 0.88 -10.49 1.90
N ASP A 82 1.24 -11.30 2.89
CA ASP A 82 2.32 -10.98 3.83
C ASP A 82 3.59 -10.67 3.05
N THR A 83 4.27 -9.59 3.41
CA THR A 83 5.53 -9.22 2.76
C THR A 83 6.59 -10.25 3.12
N ILE A 84 7.29 -10.79 2.12
CA ILE A 84 8.36 -11.80 2.32
C ILE A 84 9.44 -11.32 3.31
N LEU A 85 9.68 -10.01 3.36
CA LEU A 85 10.60 -9.37 4.30
C LEU A 85 9.82 -8.78 5.49
N ASP A 86 9.88 -9.49 6.62
CA ASP A 86 9.44 -9.02 7.93
C ASP A 86 10.32 -7.87 8.48
N ASP A 87 9.83 -7.17 9.50
CA ASP A 87 10.49 -6.03 10.14
C ASP A 87 11.87 -6.36 10.70
N CYS A 88 12.10 -7.59 11.15
CA CYS A 88 13.42 -8.05 11.58
C CYS A 88 14.43 -8.00 10.42
N HIS A 89 14.05 -8.55 9.26
CA HIS A 89 14.90 -8.55 8.06
C HIS A 89 15.17 -7.14 7.55
N ARG A 90 14.17 -6.24 7.65
CA ARG A 90 14.32 -4.83 7.27
C ARG A 90 15.36 -4.11 8.13
N ARG A 91 15.38 -4.36 9.44
CA ARG A 91 16.36 -3.78 10.36
C ARG A 91 17.76 -4.32 10.07
N ALA A 92 17.91 -5.63 9.95
CA ALA A 92 19.19 -6.26 9.63
C ALA A 92 19.74 -5.77 8.28
N LEU A 93 18.87 -5.61 7.27
CA LEU A 93 19.26 -5.05 5.97
C LEU A 93 19.79 -3.61 6.11
N ALA A 94 19.15 -2.77 6.92
CA ALA A 94 19.61 -1.40 7.16
C ALA A 94 20.97 -1.38 7.88
N GLU A 95 21.13 -2.19 8.93
CA GLU A 95 22.37 -2.30 9.69
C GLU A 95 23.54 -2.75 8.81
N THR A 96 23.34 -3.80 7.99
CA THR A 96 24.35 -4.32 7.06
C THR A 96 24.74 -3.30 5.98
N ILE A 97 23.79 -2.48 5.53
CA ILE A 97 24.06 -1.43 4.53
C ILE A 97 24.86 -0.29 5.12
N GLU A 98 24.49 0.16 6.33
CA GLU A 98 25.19 1.25 7.05
C GLU A 98 26.59 0.82 7.50
N ALA A 99 26.76 -0.43 7.95
CA ALA A 99 28.07 -0.99 8.27
C ALA A 99 28.98 -1.11 7.03
N GLY A 100 28.38 -1.26 5.84
CA GLY A 100 29.08 -1.49 4.59
C GLY A 100 29.58 -2.93 4.45
N PRO A 101 30.00 -3.33 3.24
CA PRO A 101 30.48 -4.68 3.02
C PRO A 101 31.89 -4.87 3.57
N ILE A 102 32.15 -6.03 4.18
CA ILE A 102 33.49 -6.44 4.60
C ILE A 102 34.14 -7.16 3.40
N PRO A 103 35.16 -6.59 2.73
CA PRO A 103 35.66 -7.16 1.47
C PRO A 103 36.19 -8.59 1.60
N ALA A 104 36.78 -8.93 2.74
CA ALA A 104 37.32 -10.26 3.01
C ALA A 104 36.24 -11.35 3.18
N VAL A 105 35.04 -10.97 3.63
CA VAL A 105 33.93 -11.92 3.88
C VAL A 105 32.95 -11.90 2.72
N HIS A 106 32.55 -10.71 2.27
CA HIS A 106 31.48 -10.52 1.29
C HIS A 106 32.00 -10.45 -0.16
N GLY A 107 33.32 -10.31 -0.37
CA GLY A 107 33.92 -10.25 -1.71
C GLY A 107 33.56 -9.02 -2.53
N VAL A 108 32.88 -8.03 -1.94
CA VAL A 108 32.42 -6.81 -2.63
C VAL A 108 32.85 -5.54 -1.90
N VAL A 109 33.15 -4.50 -2.68
CA VAL A 109 33.54 -3.17 -2.16
C VAL A 109 32.32 -2.27 -1.91
N ARG A 110 31.20 -2.54 -2.60
CA ARG A 110 29.93 -1.84 -2.42
C ARG A 110 28.78 -2.83 -2.51
N TRP A 111 27.75 -2.62 -1.71
CA TRP A 111 26.52 -3.39 -1.83
C TRP A 111 25.83 -3.10 -3.17
N ARG A 112 25.65 -4.13 -4.00
CA ARG A 112 24.67 -4.13 -5.09
C ARG A 112 23.43 -4.88 -4.62
N ILE A 113 22.28 -4.61 -5.24
CA ILE A 113 21.03 -5.31 -4.92
C ILE A 113 21.18 -6.83 -5.03
N ILE A 114 21.96 -7.32 -6.00
CA ILE A 114 22.21 -8.76 -6.14
C ILE A 114 23.04 -9.33 -4.99
N ASP A 115 23.97 -8.55 -4.43
CA ASP A 115 24.80 -8.97 -3.31
C ASP A 115 23.96 -9.01 -2.02
N LEU A 116 23.02 -8.07 -1.86
CA LEU A 116 22.08 -8.07 -0.73
C LEU A 116 21.06 -9.22 -0.80
N VAL A 117 20.63 -9.61 -2.01
CA VAL A 117 19.80 -10.81 -2.19
C VAL A 117 20.58 -12.07 -1.77
N GLN A 118 21.86 -12.15 -2.15
CA GLN A 118 22.72 -13.26 -1.76
C GLN A 118 22.93 -13.30 -0.24
N TRP A 119 23.24 -12.16 0.37
CA TRP A 119 23.38 -12.05 1.82
C TRP A 119 22.10 -12.42 2.58
N LEU A 120 20.92 -12.02 2.09
CA LEU A 120 19.63 -12.40 2.68
C LEU A 120 19.37 -13.91 2.59
N TRP A 121 19.86 -14.57 1.55
CA TRP A 121 19.80 -16.02 1.44
C TRP A 121 20.77 -16.70 2.41
N GLU A 122 21.99 -16.19 2.54
CA GLU A 122 23.02 -16.77 3.43
C GLU A 122 22.67 -16.60 4.92
N GLU A 123 22.12 -15.46 5.32
CA GLU A 123 21.83 -15.15 6.72
C GLU A 123 20.44 -15.64 7.17
N PHE A 124 19.44 -15.60 6.29
CA PHE A 124 18.03 -15.87 6.65
C PHE A 124 17.37 -16.98 5.83
N GLU A 125 18.04 -17.58 4.84
CA GLU A 125 17.49 -18.57 3.90
C GLU A 125 16.26 -18.06 3.13
N ILE A 126 16.19 -16.74 2.90
CA ILE A 126 15.06 -16.09 2.22
C ILE A 126 15.34 -15.94 0.73
N SER A 127 14.60 -16.70 -0.10
CA SER A 127 14.69 -16.57 -1.56
C SER A 127 13.78 -15.45 -2.06
N ILE A 128 14.39 -14.37 -2.54
CA ILE A 128 13.67 -13.20 -3.07
C ILE A 128 14.20 -12.77 -4.44
N SER A 129 13.30 -12.24 -5.26
CA SER A 129 13.69 -11.64 -6.53
C SER A 129 14.45 -10.33 -6.30
N LYS A 130 15.27 -9.90 -7.27
CA LYS A 130 15.99 -8.62 -7.21
C LYS A 130 15.07 -7.39 -7.07
N GLN A 131 13.79 -7.50 -7.46
CA GLN A 131 12.86 -6.37 -7.35
C GLN A 131 12.45 -6.10 -5.90
N ALA A 132 12.27 -7.14 -5.09
CA ALA A 132 11.77 -7.02 -3.72
C ALA A 132 12.70 -6.18 -2.82
N PRO A 133 13.99 -6.51 -2.63
CA PRO A 133 14.88 -5.67 -1.84
C PRO A 133 15.10 -4.30 -2.49
N GLY A 134 15.04 -4.20 -3.82
CA GLY A 134 15.08 -2.89 -4.50
C GLY A 134 13.90 -1.97 -4.15
N HIS A 135 12.70 -2.52 -3.94
CA HIS A 135 11.54 -1.79 -3.46
C HIS A 135 11.71 -1.41 -1.98
N GLU A 136 12.09 -2.38 -1.14
CA GLU A 136 12.28 -2.17 0.29
C GLU A 136 13.31 -1.09 0.60
N LEU A 137 14.44 -1.09 -0.10
CA LEU A 137 15.46 -0.06 0.06
C LEU A 137 14.94 1.34 -0.27
N ARG A 138 14.04 1.47 -1.25
CA ARG A 138 13.44 2.79 -1.56
C ARG A 138 12.46 3.23 -0.47
N THR A 139 11.70 2.29 0.09
CA THR A 139 10.78 2.51 1.21
C THR A 139 11.53 2.94 2.46
N LEU A 140 12.69 2.31 2.72
CA LEU A 140 13.62 2.68 3.80
C LEU A 140 14.38 4.00 3.55
N GLY A 141 14.19 4.64 2.39
CA GLY A 141 14.80 5.93 2.08
C GLY A 141 16.15 5.85 1.35
N TYR A 142 16.72 4.67 1.16
CA TYR A 142 17.97 4.50 0.42
C TYR A 142 17.80 4.88 -1.05
N ARG A 143 18.90 5.37 -1.63
CA ARG A 143 18.99 5.75 -3.04
C ARG A 143 20.27 5.17 -3.62
N LYS A 144 20.21 4.81 -4.90
CA LYS A 144 21.38 4.34 -5.64
C LYS A 144 22.43 5.45 -5.67
N LEU A 145 23.56 5.22 -5.03
CA LEU A 145 24.73 6.06 -5.18
C LEU A 145 25.31 5.83 -6.59
N SER A 146 25.08 6.77 -7.50
CA SER A 146 25.83 6.84 -8.75
C SER A 146 26.98 7.83 -8.57
N ALA A 147 28.20 7.40 -8.86
CA ALA A 147 29.27 8.35 -9.12
C ALA A 147 28.82 9.18 -10.34
N ARG A 148 28.75 10.51 -10.20
CA ARG A 148 28.69 11.35 -11.39
C ARG A 148 29.96 11.07 -12.19
N PRO A 149 29.89 10.70 -13.48
CA PRO A 149 31.09 10.45 -14.27
C PRO A 149 31.99 11.69 -14.22
N ARG A 150 33.10 11.61 -13.48
CA ARG A 150 34.18 12.59 -13.54
C ARG A 150 35.08 12.15 -14.69
N HIS A 151 35.11 12.94 -15.76
CA HIS A 151 35.99 12.69 -16.90
C HIS A 151 37.45 12.88 -16.44
N GLN A 152 38.36 11.96 -16.79
CA GLN A 152 39.75 12.02 -16.31
C GLN A 152 40.51 13.30 -16.75
N GLY A 153 40.07 13.94 -17.83
CA GLY A 153 40.60 15.24 -18.28
C GLY A 153 39.96 16.46 -17.61
N GLN A 154 39.11 16.30 -16.61
CA GLN A 154 38.45 17.42 -15.94
C GLN A 154 39.39 18.07 -14.91
N ARG A 155 40.05 19.17 -15.29
CA ARG A 155 40.86 19.97 -14.35
C ARG A 155 39.99 20.98 -13.62
N PRO A 156 40.14 21.14 -12.28
CA PRO A 156 39.33 22.08 -11.50
C PRO A 156 39.56 23.54 -11.90
N GLU A 157 40.76 23.89 -12.35
CA GLU A 157 41.08 25.20 -12.93
C GLU A 157 40.27 25.51 -14.21
N ASP A 158 40.07 24.54 -15.09
CA ASP A 158 39.29 24.71 -16.33
C ASP A 158 37.79 24.91 -16.03
N ILE A 159 37.27 24.27 -14.98
CA ILE A 159 35.88 24.45 -14.51
C ILE A 159 35.68 25.85 -13.92
N ALA A 160 36.66 26.34 -13.17
CA ALA A 160 36.62 27.69 -12.62
C ALA A 160 36.68 28.76 -13.72
N ALA A 161 37.53 28.56 -14.75
CA ALA A 161 37.60 29.43 -15.92
C ALA A 161 36.31 29.39 -16.77
N PHE A 162 35.69 28.22 -16.91
CA PHE A 162 34.45 28.05 -17.69
C PHE A 162 33.19 28.51 -16.96
N LYS A 163 33.22 28.69 -15.63
CA LYS A 163 32.11 29.28 -14.85
C LYS A 163 31.94 30.78 -15.15
N LYS A 164 31.33 31.05 -16.32
CA LYS A 164 30.68 32.27 -16.82
C LYS A 164 31.02 33.62 -16.14
N PRO A 165 32.00 34.35 -16.70
CA PRO A 165 31.97 35.81 -16.79
C PRO A 165 31.16 36.32 -18.00
N SER A 166 30.57 35.43 -18.81
CA SER A 166 29.79 35.83 -19.99
C SER A 166 28.41 36.40 -19.59
N PRO A 167 28.07 37.63 -20.02
CA PRO A 167 26.73 38.16 -19.82
C PRO A 167 25.72 37.24 -20.53
N PRO A 168 24.52 37.02 -19.95
CA PRO A 168 23.47 36.27 -20.63
C PRO A 168 23.06 37.03 -21.90
N VAL A 169 23.46 36.52 -23.07
CA VAL A 169 23.05 37.04 -24.40
C VAL A 169 21.61 36.65 -24.75
N TRP A 170 20.95 35.88 -23.89
CA TRP A 170 19.57 35.47 -24.11
C TRP A 170 18.61 36.59 -23.73
N ARG A 171 17.88 37.11 -24.72
CA ARG A 171 16.71 37.97 -24.48
C ARG A 171 15.53 37.09 -24.09
N LYS A 172 14.86 37.47 -23.01
CA LYS A 172 13.58 36.90 -22.59
C LYS A 172 12.59 37.06 -23.75
N SER A 173 12.02 35.97 -24.25
CA SER A 173 10.97 36.03 -25.26
C SER A 173 9.75 36.73 -24.66
N GLU A 174 9.33 37.86 -25.22
CA GLU A 174 8.05 38.47 -24.87
C GLU A 174 6.93 37.65 -25.48
N GLY A 175 6.08 37.07 -24.63
CA GLY A 175 4.87 36.38 -25.04
C GLY A 175 4.85 34.89 -24.71
N ALA A 176 3.84 34.49 -23.93
CA ALA A 176 3.50 33.08 -23.76
C ALA A 176 3.06 32.52 -25.12
N CYS A 177 3.61 31.36 -25.48
CA CYS A 177 3.18 30.58 -26.64
C CYS A 177 1.65 30.37 -26.54
N PRO A 178 0.85 30.77 -27.55
CA PRO A 178 -0.58 30.52 -27.53
C PRO A 178 -0.82 29.01 -27.44
N LYS A 179 -1.53 28.57 -26.40
CA LYS A 179 -1.93 27.17 -26.27
C LYS A 179 -2.77 26.79 -27.50
N ALA A 180 -2.32 25.79 -28.25
CA ALA A 180 -3.12 25.20 -29.32
C ALA A 180 -4.48 24.78 -28.75
N ARG A 181 -5.56 25.30 -29.35
CA ARG A 181 -6.93 24.90 -29.03
C ARG A 181 -7.11 23.43 -29.44
N ARG A 182 -7.62 22.62 -28.50
CA ARG A 182 -8.18 21.30 -28.77
C ARG A 182 -9.47 21.42 -29.57
#